data_AF-A0A1D8AWB6-F1
#
_entry.id   AF-A0A1D8AWB6-F1
#
_cell.length_a   1.000
_cell.length_b   1.000
_cell.length_c   1.000
_cell.angle_alpha   90.00
_cell.angle_beta   90.00
_cell.angle_gamma   90.00
#
_symmetry.space_group_name_H-M   'P 1'
#
loop_
_entity.id
_entity.type
_entity.pdbx_description
1 polymer ?
#
loop_
_entity_poly.entity_id
_entity_poly.type
_entity_poly.pdbx_seq_one_letter_code
_entity_poly.pdbx_strand_id
1 'polypeptide(L)'
;MKTLRLLLLLATLAPALPAALPETAPAIPATTNVTVASPASELAAGYAAAIQQMSPKSLVVFFQSDNKVASVKGIRTARALHGVVLITFSAGDMMALNAERIVLITDGARTPQG
;
A
#
# COMPACT_ATOMS: atom_id res chain seq x y z
N MET A 1 -58.84 28.58 41.06
CA MET A 1 -57.60 29.32 41.38
C MET A 1 -56.78 29.35 40.09
N LYS A 2 -56.67 30.50 39.39
CA LYS A 2 -55.48 31.41 39.38
C LYS A 2 -54.21 30.61 39.03
N THR A 3 -53.48 30.81 37.91
CA THR A 3 -53.17 32.04 37.17
C THR A 3 -52.51 31.73 35.81
N LEU A 4 -52.78 32.61 34.85
CA LEU A 4 -52.08 32.91 33.60
C LEU A 4 -50.64 33.40 33.84
N ARG A 5 -49.64 32.96 33.06
CA ARG A 5 -48.42 33.77 32.75
C ARG A 5 -47.87 33.44 31.36
N LEU A 6 -48.05 34.41 30.48
CA LEU A 6 -47.39 34.62 29.19
C LEU A 6 -45.93 35.05 29.44
N LEU A 7 -44.95 34.54 28.68
CA LEU A 7 -43.65 35.21 28.55
C LEU A 7 -43.07 35.04 27.15
N LEU A 8 -42.99 36.19 26.48
CA LEU A 8 -42.37 36.51 25.20
C LEU A 8 -40.85 36.27 25.29
N LEU A 9 -40.21 35.66 24.28
CA LEU A 9 -38.76 35.80 24.13
C LEU A 9 -38.39 36.27 22.72
N LEU A 10 -37.65 37.37 22.73
CA LEU A 10 -37.24 38.24 21.64
C LEU A 10 -36.35 37.55 20.60
N ALA A 11 -36.56 37.96 19.35
CA ALA A 11 -35.58 37.88 18.28
C ALA A 11 -34.39 38.81 18.56
N THR A 12 -33.17 38.30 18.42
CA THR A 12 -31.96 39.11 18.29
C THR A 12 -31.18 38.65 17.06
N LEU A 13 -31.35 39.43 15.97
CA LEU A 13 -30.45 39.46 14.82
C LEU A 13 -29.14 40.14 15.26
N ALA A 14 -27.99 39.49 15.03
CA ALA A 14 -26.69 40.15 15.08
C ALA A 14 -25.85 39.78 13.84
N PRO A 15 -25.16 40.75 13.20
CA PRO A 15 -24.56 40.60 11.89
C PRO A 15 -23.20 39.87 11.92
N ALA A 16 -22.92 39.15 10.84
CA ALA A 16 -21.71 38.37 10.62
C ALA A 16 -20.45 39.24 10.42
N LEU A 17 -19.35 38.82 11.04
CA LEU A 17 -17.98 39.31 10.76
C LEU A 17 -17.48 38.81 9.39
N PRO A 18 -16.67 39.58 8.64
CA PRO A 18 -15.91 39.03 7.52
C PRO A 18 -14.63 38.35 8.05
N ALA A 19 -14.62 37.02 8.07
CA ALA A 19 -13.42 36.25 8.28
C ALA A 19 -12.54 36.30 7.02
N ALA A 20 -11.29 36.70 7.19
CA ALA A 20 -10.26 36.67 6.17
C ALA A 20 -10.10 35.24 5.60
N LEU A 21 -10.16 35.11 4.28
CA LEU A 21 -9.92 33.87 3.56
C LEU A 21 -8.44 33.47 3.71
N PRO A 22 -8.12 32.24 4.18
CA PRO A 22 -6.75 31.75 4.16
C PRO A 22 -6.36 31.38 2.72
N GLU A 23 -5.18 31.84 2.32
CA GLU A 23 -4.52 31.53 1.05
C GLU A 23 -4.33 30.02 0.89
N THR A 24 -4.95 29.44 -0.14
CA THR A 24 -4.87 28.01 -0.47
C THR A 24 -3.45 27.67 -0.92
N ALA A 25 -2.65 27.08 -0.02
CA ALA A 25 -1.42 26.40 -0.39
C ALA A 25 -1.74 25.19 -1.31
N PRO A 26 -0.92 24.92 -2.36
CA PRO A 26 -1.14 23.78 -3.23
C PRO A 26 -1.04 22.48 -2.43
N ALA A 27 -2.15 21.76 -2.32
CA ALA A 27 -2.22 20.48 -1.64
C ALA A 27 -1.34 19.46 -2.38
N ILE A 28 -0.30 18.98 -1.71
CA ILE A 28 0.47 17.81 -2.14
C ILE A 28 -0.55 16.65 -2.25
N PRO A 29 -0.65 15.96 -3.39
CA PRO A 29 -1.63 14.88 -3.55
C PRO A 29 -1.39 13.82 -2.48
N ALA A 30 -2.38 13.61 -1.61
CA ALA A 30 -2.31 12.60 -0.58
C ALA A 30 -2.22 11.21 -1.22
N THR A 31 -1.15 10.47 -0.90
CA THR A 31 -1.00 9.06 -1.29
C THR A 31 -2.19 8.27 -0.78
N THR A 32 -3.12 7.92 -1.65
CA THR A 32 -4.28 7.11 -1.31
C THR A 32 -3.89 5.64 -1.49
N ASN A 33 -3.66 4.94 -0.37
CA ASN A 33 -3.39 3.51 -0.42
C ASN A 33 -4.71 2.76 -0.61
N VAL A 34 -4.88 2.13 -1.79
CA VAL A 34 -6.03 1.28 -2.09
C VAL A 34 -5.65 -0.16 -1.77
N THR A 35 -6.22 -0.72 -0.69
CA THR A 35 -6.02 -2.13 -0.34
C THR A 35 -7.05 -2.99 -1.05
N VAL A 36 -6.63 -3.67 -2.11
CA VAL A 36 -7.46 -4.68 -2.80
C VAL A 36 -7.11 -6.06 -2.24
N ALA A 37 -8.09 -6.73 -1.63
CA ALA A 37 -7.94 -8.12 -1.23
C ALA A 37 -7.85 -8.99 -2.49
N SER A 38 -6.64 -9.40 -2.86
CA SER A 38 -6.39 -10.26 -4.02
C SER A 38 -6.12 -11.68 -3.52
N PRO A 39 -6.63 -12.73 -4.17
CA PRO A 39 -6.28 -14.09 -3.81
C PRO A 39 -4.78 -14.33 -4.06
N ALA A 40 -4.16 -15.18 -3.25
CA ALA A 40 -2.73 -15.47 -3.34
C ALA A 40 -2.28 -15.88 -4.75
N SER A 41 -3.13 -16.58 -5.50
CA SER A 41 -2.86 -16.98 -6.89
C SER A 41 -2.67 -15.79 -7.84
N GLU A 42 -3.47 -14.74 -7.69
CA GLU A 42 -3.35 -13.50 -8.47
C GLU A 42 -2.11 -12.71 -8.07
N LEU A 43 -1.80 -12.65 -6.77
CA LEU A 43 -0.56 -12.07 -6.27
C LEU A 43 0.65 -12.78 -6.89
N ALA A 44 0.67 -14.12 -6.86
CA ALA A 44 1.74 -14.92 -7.44
C ALA A 44 1.89 -14.66 -8.95
N ALA A 45 0.78 -14.59 -9.70
CA ALA A 45 0.77 -14.28 -11.13
C ALA A 45 1.34 -12.88 -11.41
N GLY A 46 0.90 -11.88 -10.65
CA GLY A 46 1.38 -10.50 -10.76
C GLY A 46 2.87 -10.39 -10.47
N TYR A 47 3.35 -11.00 -9.39
CA TYR A 47 4.77 -11.00 -9.05
C TYR A 47 5.62 -11.73 -10.09
N ALA A 48 5.18 -12.88 -10.58
CA ALA A 48 5.89 -13.60 -11.63
C ALA A 48 5.99 -12.76 -12.93
N ALA A 49 4.91 -12.07 -13.31
CA ALA A 49 4.90 -11.17 -14.45
C ALA A 49 5.82 -9.96 -14.24
N ALA A 50 5.79 -9.34 -13.06
CA ALA A 50 6.67 -8.23 -12.72
C ALA A 50 8.15 -8.62 -12.81
N ILE A 51 8.52 -9.80 -12.28
CA ILE A 51 9.88 -10.34 -12.35
C ILE A 51 10.34 -10.51 -13.81
N GLN A 52 9.45 -10.94 -14.72
CA GLN A 52 9.79 -11.10 -16.14
C GLN A 52 9.99 -9.77 -16.88
N GLN A 53 9.39 -8.68 -16.39
CA GLN A 53 9.54 -7.33 -16.97
C GLN A 53 10.80 -6.61 -16.46
N MET A 54 11.43 -7.11 -15.40
CA MET A 54 12.60 -6.51 -14.77
C MET A 54 13.91 -7.12 -15.27
N SER A 55 15.01 -6.36 -15.16
CA SER A 55 16.33 -6.86 -15.53
C SER A 55 16.86 -7.87 -14.50
N PRO A 56 17.23 -9.10 -14.90
CA PRO A 56 17.64 -10.14 -13.96
C PRO A 56 18.95 -9.84 -13.23
N LYS A 57 19.81 -8.96 -13.78
CA LYS A 57 21.15 -8.67 -13.23
C LYS A 57 21.11 -8.05 -11.83
N SER A 58 20.04 -7.35 -11.49
CA SER A 58 19.92 -6.63 -10.22
C SER A 58 18.63 -6.96 -9.46
N LEU A 59 17.91 -8.01 -9.86
CA LEU A 59 16.64 -8.32 -9.23
C LEU A 59 16.82 -8.83 -7.79
N VAL A 60 16.10 -8.21 -6.87
CA VAL A 60 16.03 -8.57 -5.46
C VAL A 60 14.56 -8.72 -5.07
N VAL A 61 14.23 -9.86 -4.46
CA VAL A 61 12.90 -10.08 -3.86
C VAL A 61 13.09 -10.12 -2.36
N PHE A 62 12.37 -9.24 -1.66
CA PHE A 62 12.26 -9.22 -0.21
C PHE A 62 10.98 -9.92 0.20
N PHE A 63 11.09 -10.80 1.19
CA PHE A 63 9.97 -11.56 1.72
C PHE A 63 10.09 -11.71 3.23
N GLN A 64 8.95 -11.85 3.90
CA GLN A 64 8.92 -12.11 5.32
C GLN A 64 9.19 -13.60 5.58
N SER A 65 10.16 -13.90 6.44
CA SER A 65 10.43 -15.24 6.99
C SER A 65 10.58 -15.11 8.50
N ASP A 66 9.83 -15.88 9.29
CA ASP A 66 9.92 -15.91 10.76
C ASP A 66 10.00 -14.52 11.42
N ASN A 67 9.09 -13.62 11.04
CA ASN A 67 9.01 -12.22 11.48
C ASN A 67 10.22 -11.33 11.13
N LYS A 68 11.10 -11.79 10.24
CA LYS A 68 12.20 -11.01 9.68
C LYS A 68 12.00 -10.82 8.18
N VAL A 69 12.56 -9.75 7.64
CA VAL A 69 12.63 -9.57 6.19
C VAL A 69 13.91 -10.22 5.69
N ALA A 70 13.76 -11.25 4.85
CA ALA A 70 14.84 -11.88 4.12
C ALA A 70 14.85 -11.34 2.68
N SER A 71 15.99 -11.49 2.00
CA SER A 71 16.13 -11.09 0.60
C SER A 71 16.77 -12.20 -0.21
N VAL A 72 16.33 -12.37 -1.44
CA VAL A 72 16.97 -13.25 -2.43
C VAL A 72 17.39 -12.46 -3.66
N LYS A 73 18.55 -12.84 -4.20
CA LYS A 73 19.21 -12.19 -5.34
C LYS A 73 19.60 -13.25 -6.38
N GLY A 74 20.05 -12.80 -7.55
CA GLY A 74 20.50 -13.71 -8.62
C GLY A 74 19.36 -14.42 -9.33
N ILE A 75 18.17 -13.81 -9.30
CA ILE A 75 16.94 -14.36 -9.87
C ILE A 75 17.04 -14.28 -11.40
N ARG A 76 16.82 -15.41 -12.07
CA ARG A 76 16.81 -15.50 -13.52
C ARG A 76 15.41 -15.41 -14.08
N THR A 77 14.49 -16.18 -13.51
CA THR A 77 13.07 -16.21 -13.90
C THR A 77 12.19 -16.52 -12.69
N ALA A 78 10.89 -16.26 -12.83
CA ALA A 78 9.89 -16.69 -11.86
C ALA A 78 8.63 -17.20 -12.55
N ARG A 79 7.96 -18.15 -11.91
CA ARG A 79 6.66 -18.71 -12.34
C ARG A 79 5.68 -18.70 -11.18
N ALA A 80 4.41 -18.47 -11.49
CA ALA A 80 3.33 -18.53 -10.51
C ALA A 80 2.75 -19.96 -10.46
N LEU A 81 2.53 -20.47 -9.24
CA LEU A 81 1.96 -21.78 -8.95
C LEU A 81 0.98 -21.66 -7.78
N HIS A 82 -0.31 -21.48 -8.06
CA HIS A 82 -1.41 -21.53 -7.07
C HIS A 82 -1.16 -20.74 -5.75
N GLY A 83 -0.54 -19.57 -5.83
CA GLY A 83 -0.22 -18.74 -4.65
C GLY A 83 1.24 -18.73 -4.23
N VAL A 84 2.06 -19.53 -4.91
CA VAL A 84 3.51 -19.57 -4.74
C VAL A 84 4.19 -18.97 -5.96
N VAL A 85 5.24 -18.20 -5.74
CA VAL A 85 6.19 -17.77 -6.77
C VAL A 85 7.38 -18.72 -6.73
N LEU A 86 7.52 -19.56 -7.75
CA LEU A 86 8.69 -20.40 -7.97
C LEU A 86 9.77 -19.58 -8.66
N ILE A 87 10.81 -19.24 -7.91
CA ILE A 87 11.98 -18.50 -8.39
C ILE A 87 13.01 -19.50 -8.89
N THR A 88 13.53 -19.28 -10.11
CA THR A 88 14.71 -19.99 -10.62
C THR A 88 15.90 -19.03 -10.61
N PHE A 89 16.97 -19.44 -9.95
CA PHE A 89 18.20 -18.67 -9.86
C PHE A 89 19.09 -18.86 -11.09
N SER A 90 20.03 -17.94 -11.26
CA SER A 90 21.03 -18.02 -12.33
C SER A 90 21.92 -19.25 -12.19
N ALA A 91 22.12 -19.74 -10.96
CA ALA A 91 22.86 -20.97 -10.66
C ALA A 91 22.09 -22.27 -11.03
N GLY A 92 20.79 -22.17 -11.35
CA GLY A 92 19.93 -23.32 -11.66
C GLY A 92 19.10 -23.81 -10.48
N ASP A 93 19.39 -23.38 -9.25
CA ASP A 93 18.57 -23.67 -8.09
C ASP A 93 17.17 -23.07 -8.19
N MET A 94 16.22 -23.67 -7.48
CA MET A 94 14.85 -23.18 -7.40
C MET A 94 14.43 -22.96 -5.95
N MET A 95 13.63 -21.93 -5.73
CA MET A 95 13.04 -21.63 -4.43
C MET A 95 11.58 -21.26 -4.58
N ALA A 96 10.73 -21.83 -3.73
CA ALA A 96 9.32 -21.50 -3.62
C ALA A 96 9.11 -20.41 -2.57
N LEU A 97 8.47 -19.31 -2.96
CA LEU A 97 8.03 -18.27 -2.03
C LEU A 97 6.51 -18.18 -2.01
N ASN A 98 5.90 -18.15 -0.83
CA ASN A 98 4.49 -17.77 -0.71
C ASN A 98 4.34 -16.31 -1.14
N ALA A 99 3.47 -16.04 -2.13
CA ALA A 99 3.23 -14.71 -2.66
C ALA A 99 2.76 -13.72 -1.59
N GLU A 100 1.97 -14.16 -0.62
CA GLU A 100 1.46 -13.31 0.47
C GLU A 100 2.58 -12.79 1.39
N ARG A 101 3.74 -13.45 1.37
CA ARG A 101 4.90 -13.07 2.19
C ARG A 101 5.87 -12.17 1.44
N ILE A 102 5.65 -11.91 0.15
CA ILE A 102 6.51 -11.01 -0.62
C ILE A 102 6.18 -9.57 -0.21
N VAL A 103 7.23 -8.86 0.20
CA VAL A 103 7.12 -7.48 0.69
C VAL A 103 7.49 -6.49 -0.41
N LEU A 104 8.53 -6.79 -1.18
CA LEU A 104 9.05 -5.89 -2.21
C LEU A 104 9.80 -6.66 -3.30
N ILE A 105 9.59 -6.26 -4.55
CA ILE A 105 10.41 -6.67 -5.70
C ILE A 105 11.07 -5.41 -6.25
N THR A 106 12.40 -5.41 -6.36
CA THR A 106 13.19 -4.22 -6.71
C THR A 106 14.45 -4.62 -7.48
N ASP A 107 15.06 -3.64 -8.13
CA ASP A 107 16.38 -3.70 -8.77
C ASP A 107 17.55 -3.55 -7.76
N GLY A 108 17.26 -3.66 -6.45
CA GLY A 108 18.24 -3.56 -5.38
C GLY A 108 18.58 -2.13 -4.97
N ALA A 109 17.99 -1.10 -5.61
CA ALA A 109 18.17 0.29 -5.23
C ALA A 109 17.35 0.66 -3.97
N ARG A 110 16.34 -0.14 -3.62
CA ARG A 110 15.46 0.09 -2.48
C ARG A 110 15.48 -1.08 -1.51
N THR A 111 15.35 -0.78 -0.23
CA THR A 111 15.12 -1.76 0.84
C THR A 111 13.79 -1.46 1.50
N PRO A 112 13.02 -2.47 1.92
CA PRO A 112 11.81 -2.23 2.69
C PRO A 112 12.18 -1.54 4.00
N GLN A 113 11.49 -0.44 4.32
CA GLN A 113 11.60 0.20 5.63
C GLN A 113 10.71 -0.60 6.58
N GLY A 114 11.33 -1.14 7.64
CA GLY A 114 10.65 -1.93 8.68
C GLY A 114 9.94 -1.05 9.70
#